data_AF-A0A5F1YYT4-F1
#
_entry.id   AF-A0A5F1YYT4-F1
#
_cell.length_a   1.000
_cell.length_b   1.000
_cell.length_c   1.000
_cell.angle_alpha   90.00
_cell.angle_beta   90.00
_cell.angle_gamma   90.00
#
_symmetry.space_group_name_H-M   'P 1'
#
loop_
_entity.id
_entity.type
_entity.pdbx_description
1 polymer ?
#
loop_
_entity_poly.entity_id
_entity_poly.type
_entity_poly.pdbx_seq_one_letter_code
_entity_poly.pdbx_strand_id
1 'polypeptide(L)'
;MDQTNVKNIYNDLLELSNKDRQKSLWLGKEADHISSYIELMCRLFDDNDFDSFIDEFHETRKNTDLSLKLQNLREMLNSYNGDDKSDTDILMDPNWDSIVARASEIIHDWNIDESNH
;
A
#
# COMPACT_ATOMS: atom_id res chain seq x y z
N MET A 1 -4.54 -15.68 -8.69
CA MET A 1 -3.67 -15.15 -7.63
C MET A 1 -2.80 -16.20 -6.96
N ASP A 2 -1.49 -15.98 -7.03
CA ASP A 2 -0.46 -16.67 -6.23
C ASP A 2 -0.55 -16.22 -4.76
N GLN A 3 -0.62 -17.17 -3.82
CA GLN A 3 -0.71 -16.88 -2.39
C GLN A 3 0.49 -16.11 -1.84
N THR A 4 1.67 -16.30 -2.44
CA THR A 4 2.88 -15.55 -2.05
C THR A 4 2.71 -14.07 -2.39
N ASN A 5 2.21 -13.79 -3.59
CA ASN A 5 1.99 -12.42 -4.05
C ASN A 5 0.95 -11.68 -3.19
N VAL A 6 -0.19 -12.33 -2.91
CA VAL A 6 -1.24 -11.74 -2.05
C VAL A 6 -0.70 -11.35 -0.67
N LYS A 7 0.14 -12.21 -0.08
CA LYS A 7 0.77 -11.92 1.21
C LYS A 7 1.75 -10.75 1.14
N ASN A 8 2.54 -10.66 0.08
CA ASN A 8 3.48 -9.56 -0.10
C ASN A 8 2.75 -8.23 -0.27
N ILE A 9 1.73 -8.17 -1.13
CA ILE A 9 0.86 -7.00 -1.31
C ILE A 9 0.23 -6.60 0.02
N TYR A 10 -0.31 -7.55 0.78
CA TYR A 10 -0.87 -7.25 2.10
C TYR A 10 0.18 -6.62 3.04
N ASN A 11 1.42 -7.13 3.04
CA ASN A 11 2.48 -6.57 3.88
C ASN A 11 2.90 -5.16 3.45
N ASP A 12 2.98 -4.90 2.14
CA ASP A 12 3.28 -3.56 1.61
C ASP A 12 2.13 -2.57 1.92
N LEU A 13 0.88 -3.01 1.81
CA LEU A 13 -0.29 -2.21 2.24
C LEU A 13 -0.31 -2.00 3.77
N LEU A 14 0.20 -2.95 4.55
CA LEU A 14 0.34 -2.81 6.00
C LEU A 14 1.45 -1.80 6.38
N GLU A 15 2.49 -1.67 5.56
CA GLU A 15 3.44 -0.56 5.68
C GLU A 15 2.79 0.76 5.26
N LEU A 16 2.12 0.79 4.11
CA LEU A 16 1.44 1.97 3.56
C LEU A 16 0.36 2.55 4.49
N SER A 17 -0.33 1.69 5.25
CA SER A 17 -1.41 2.08 6.15
C SER A 17 -0.96 2.73 7.46
N ASN A 18 0.34 2.71 7.78
CA ASN A 18 0.82 3.16 9.09
C ASN A 18 1.98 4.15 8.96
N LYS A 19 1.65 5.44 9.15
CA LYS A 19 2.61 6.54 9.06
C LYS A 19 3.75 6.44 10.08
N ASP A 20 3.49 5.95 11.29
CA ASP A 20 4.55 5.80 12.30
C ASP A 20 5.49 4.63 11.96
N ARG A 21 4.95 3.57 11.35
CA ARG A 21 5.77 2.50 10.78
C ARG A 21 6.62 3.00 9.62
N GLN A 22 6.08 3.81 8.71
CA GLN A 22 6.86 4.43 7.64
C GLN A 22 7.96 5.33 8.20
N LYS A 23 7.67 6.20 9.17
CA LYS A 23 8.73 7.00 9.84
C LYS A 23 9.82 6.12 10.43
N SER A 24 9.46 5.00 11.06
CA SER A 24 10.44 4.08 11.64
C SER A 24 11.29 3.39 10.59
N LEU A 25 10.72 2.98 9.45
CA LEU A 25 11.43 2.26 8.40
C LEU A 25 12.27 3.23 7.53
N TRP A 26 11.68 4.35 7.12
CA TRP A 26 12.24 5.29 6.17
C TRP A 26 13.21 6.29 6.83
N LEU A 27 13.00 6.63 8.11
CA LEU A 27 13.82 7.62 8.85
C LEU A 27 14.55 7.05 10.08
N GLY A 28 14.39 5.75 10.36
CA GLY A 28 14.98 5.08 11.53
C GLY A 28 16.51 5.09 11.55
N LYS A 29 17.11 5.29 12.71
CA LYS A 29 18.58 5.31 12.89
C LYS A 29 19.21 3.94 13.15
N GLU A 30 18.40 2.88 13.17
CA GLU A 30 18.90 1.50 13.29
C GLU A 30 19.65 1.13 12.01
N ALA A 31 20.69 0.30 12.10
CA ALA A 31 21.57 -0.04 10.97
C ALA A 31 20.84 -0.70 9.78
N ASP A 32 19.62 -1.17 10.01
CA ASP A 32 18.74 -1.80 9.03
C ASP A 32 17.62 -0.82 8.62
N HIS A 33 17.96 0.29 7.96
CA HIS A 33 16.98 0.97 7.10
C HIS A 33 16.50 -0.04 6.07
N ILE A 34 15.27 -0.56 6.24
CA ILE A 34 14.74 -1.68 5.45
C ILE A 34 13.82 -1.20 4.31
N SER A 35 13.47 0.10 4.26
CA SER A 35 12.55 0.63 3.26
C SER A 35 12.67 2.16 3.11
N SER A 36 12.02 2.67 2.07
CA SER A 36 11.84 4.07 1.69
C SER A 36 10.57 4.18 0.86
N TYR A 37 10.13 5.39 0.50
CA TYR A 37 9.02 5.55 -0.44
C TYR A 37 9.28 4.80 -1.76
N ILE A 38 10.47 4.99 -2.35
CA ILE A 38 10.83 4.36 -3.63
C ILE A 38 10.79 2.84 -3.50
N GLU A 39 11.37 2.27 -2.45
CA GLU A 39 11.37 0.82 -2.24
C GLU A 39 9.96 0.27 -2.01
N LEU A 40 9.10 0.98 -1.27
CA LEU A 40 7.70 0.57 -1.10
C LEU A 40 6.97 0.55 -2.45
N MET A 41 7.14 1.58 -3.27
CA MET A 41 6.49 1.68 -4.59
C MET A 41 7.01 0.60 -5.54
N CYS A 42 8.33 0.37 -5.60
CA CYS A 42 8.92 -0.70 -6.41
C CYS A 42 8.45 -2.08 -5.97
N ARG A 43 8.45 -2.39 -4.66
CA ARG A 43 7.94 -3.69 -4.19
C ARG A 43 6.47 -3.88 -4.57
N LEU A 44 5.65 -2.85 -4.37
CA LEU A 44 4.22 -2.94 -4.64
C LEU A 44 3.93 -3.10 -6.13
N PHE A 45 4.47 -2.23 -6.99
CA PHE A 45 4.14 -2.20 -8.41
C PHE A 45 5.06 -3.08 -9.28
N ASP A 46 6.38 -3.03 -9.07
CA ASP A 46 7.33 -3.74 -9.93
C ASP A 46 7.50 -5.21 -9.52
N ASP A 47 7.69 -5.48 -8.23
CA ASP A 47 7.95 -6.85 -7.75
C ASP A 47 6.66 -7.69 -7.61
N ASN A 48 5.59 -7.07 -7.11
CA ASN A 48 4.34 -7.75 -6.78
C ASN A 48 3.21 -7.52 -7.80
N ASP A 49 3.44 -6.70 -8.84
CA ASP A 49 2.47 -6.41 -9.90
C ASP A 49 1.06 -6.05 -9.36
N PHE A 50 1.01 -4.99 -8.55
CA PHE A 50 -0.21 -4.53 -7.90
C PHE A 50 -1.34 -4.19 -8.89
N ASP A 51 -0.99 -3.74 -10.10
CA ASP A 51 -1.95 -3.45 -11.15
C ASP A 51 -2.71 -4.71 -11.58
N SER A 52 -1.98 -5.77 -11.94
CA SER A 52 -2.59 -7.07 -12.30
C SER A 52 -3.35 -7.68 -11.12
N PHE A 53 -2.82 -7.55 -9.90
CA PHE A 53 -3.51 -8.03 -8.70
C PHE A 53 -4.89 -7.37 -8.53
N ILE A 54 -4.99 -6.05 -8.68
CA ILE A 54 -6.26 -5.34 -8.54
C ILE A 54 -7.25 -5.75 -9.63
N ASP A 55 -6.78 -5.92 -10.87
CA ASP A 55 -7.65 -6.33 -11.97
C ASP A 55 -8.20 -7.75 -11.73
N GLU A 56 -7.36 -8.71 -11.34
CA GLU A 56 -7.81 -10.06 -10.93
C GLU A 56 -8.75 -10.02 -9.72
N PHE A 57 -8.43 -9.21 -8.71
CA PHE A 57 -9.25 -9.09 -7.50
C PHE A 57 -10.62 -8.51 -7.82
N HIS A 58 -10.66 -7.51 -8.68
CA HIS A 58 -11.91 -6.93 -9.15
C HIS A 58 -12.75 -7.94 -9.94
N GLU A 59 -12.14 -8.74 -10.81
CA GLU A 59 -12.86 -9.76 -11.56
C GLU A 59 -13.48 -10.86 -10.69
N THR A 60 -12.77 -11.26 -9.64
CA THR A 60 -13.19 -12.34 -8.72
C THR A 60 -14.18 -11.86 -7.66
N ARG A 61 -14.05 -10.62 -7.18
CA ARG A 61 -14.86 -10.04 -6.09
C ARG A 61 -15.57 -8.76 -6.53
N LYS A 62 -16.14 -8.80 -7.74
CA LYS A 62 -16.80 -7.66 -8.42
C LYS A 62 -17.73 -6.89 -7.49
N ASN A 63 -17.57 -5.57 -7.50
CA ASN A 63 -18.42 -4.61 -6.78
C ASN A 63 -18.46 -4.81 -5.25
N THR A 64 -17.49 -5.51 -4.67
CA THR A 64 -17.28 -5.46 -3.22
C THR A 64 -16.67 -4.12 -2.84
N ASP A 65 -16.99 -3.65 -1.63
CA ASP A 65 -16.46 -2.39 -1.11
C ASP A 65 -14.92 -2.41 -1.07
N LEU A 66 -14.33 -3.54 -0.65
CA LEU A 66 -12.88 -3.75 -0.65
C LEU A 66 -12.26 -3.65 -2.06
N SER A 67 -12.90 -4.24 -3.08
CA SER A 67 -12.43 -4.14 -4.46
C SER A 67 -12.44 -2.69 -4.97
N LEU A 68 -13.49 -1.93 -4.69
CA LEU A 68 -13.60 -0.53 -5.09
C LEU A 68 -12.56 0.34 -4.36
N LYS A 69 -12.33 0.09 -3.07
CA LYS A 69 -11.31 0.77 -2.28
C LYS A 69 -9.90 0.51 -2.82
N LEU A 70 -9.58 -0.73 -3.18
CA LEU A 70 -8.30 -1.09 -3.80
C LEU A 70 -8.09 -0.39 -5.16
N GLN A 71 -9.12 -0.36 -6.01
CA GLN A 71 -9.06 0.39 -7.28
C GLN A 71 -8.78 1.88 -7.05
N ASN A 72 -9.47 2.50 -6.09
CA ASN A 72 -9.24 3.90 -5.77
C ASN A 72 -7.85 4.15 -5.16
N LEU A 73 -7.34 3.23 -4.33
CA LEU A 73 -5.97 3.35 -3.80
C LEU A 73 -4.94 3.33 -4.93
N ARG A 74 -5.09 2.44 -5.92
CA ARG A 74 -4.22 2.41 -7.11
C ARG A 74 -4.24 3.73 -7.86
N GLU A 75 -5.42 4.31 -8.09
CA GLU A 75 -5.53 5.62 -8.75
C GLU A 75 -4.82 6.73 -7.97
N MET A 76 -4.96 6.74 -6.64
CA MET A 76 -4.30 7.72 -5.77
C MET A 76 -2.78 7.57 -5.82
N LEU A 77 -2.26 6.34 -5.76
CA LEU A 77 -0.83 6.04 -5.84
C LEU A 77 -0.25 6.43 -7.21
N ASN A 78 -0.92 6.05 -8.30
CA ASN A 78 -0.50 6.41 -9.67
C ASN A 78 -0.56 7.91 -9.95
N SER A 79 -1.37 8.66 -9.19
CA SER A 79 -1.47 10.12 -9.31
C SER A 79 -0.51 10.87 -8.39
N TYR A 80 0.11 10.19 -7.42
CA TYR A 80 0.99 10.82 -6.44
C TYR A 80 2.41 10.94 -7.01
N ASN A 81 2.87 12.19 -7.19
CA ASN A 81 4.25 12.42 -7.61
C ASN A 81 5.16 12.60 -6.38
N GLY A 82 5.86 11.53 -6.02
CA GLY A 82 6.84 11.47 -4.93
C GLY A 82 8.30 11.34 -5.38
N ASP A 83 8.57 11.11 -6.67
CA ASP A 83 9.87 10.64 -7.14
C ASP A 83 11.02 11.64 -6.92
N ASP A 84 10.70 12.94 -6.96
CA ASP A 84 11.65 14.03 -6.72
C ASP A 84 11.68 14.51 -5.25
N LYS A 85 10.95 13.84 -4.35
CA LYS A 85 10.82 14.23 -2.93
C LYS A 85 11.66 13.31 -2.04
N SER A 86 12.16 13.85 -0.93
CA SER A 86 12.74 13.01 0.12
C SER A 86 11.65 12.27 0.89
N ASP A 87 12.00 11.15 1.53
CA ASP A 87 11.08 10.42 2.41
C ASP A 87 10.49 11.32 3.51
N THR A 88 11.27 12.28 4.01
CA THR A 88 10.79 13.25 5.01
C THR A 88 9.73 14.18 4.42
N ASP A 89 9.93 14.68 3.20
CA ASP A 89 8.96 15.56 2.53
C ASP A 89 7.65 14.82 2.24
N ILE A 90 7.74 13.56 1.79
CA ILE A 90 6.58 12.70 1.56
C ILE A 90 5.82 12.45 2.86
N LEU A 91 6.52 12.13 3.95
CA LEU A 91 5.92 11.97 5.26
C LEU A 91 5.30 13.25 5.84
N MET A 92 5.57 14.43 5.27
CA MET A 92 4.93 15.68 5.65
C MET A 92 3.81 16.11 4.67
N ASP A 93 3.60 15.38 3.59
CA ASP A 93 2.65 15.70 2.53
C ASP A 93 1.20 15.31 2.91
N PRO A 94 0.24 16.25 2.97
CA PRO A 94 -1.16 15.94 3.24
C PRO A 94 -1.83 15.03 2.21
N ASN A 95 -1.34 15.02 0.96
CA ASN A 95 -1.85 14.10 -0.06
C ASN A 95 -1.41 12.67 0.25
N TRP A 96 -0.19 12.49 0.76
CA TRP A 96 0.28 11.19 1.25
C TRP A 96 -0.54 10.73 2.45
N ASP A 97 -0.88 11.63 3.37
CA ASP A 97 -1.76 11.31 4.51
C ASP A 97 -3.12 10.73 4.08
N SER A 98 -3.66 11.22 2.96
CA SER A 98 -4.91 10.71 2.39
C SER A 98 -4.75 9.28 1.85
N ILE A 99 -3.60 8.97 1.24
CA ILE A 99 -3.26 7.62 0.76
C ILE A 99 -3.11 6.67 1.95
N VAL A 100 -2.38 7.09 2.99
CA VAL A 100 -2.18 6.30 4.23
C VAL A 100 -3.54 5.98 4.88
N ALA A 101 -4.42 6.97 5.00
CA ALA A 101 -5.76 6.77 5.55
C ALA A 101 -6.56 5.74 4.73
N ARG A 102 -6.54 5.84 3.40
CA ARG A 102 -7.22 4.88 2.53
C ARG A 102 -6.65 3.47 2.65
N ALA A 103 -5.32 3.33 2.71
CA ALA A 103 -4.69 2.03 2.94
C ALA A 103 -5.07 1.43 4.30
N SER A 104 -5.22 2.26 5.34
CA SER A 104 -5.68 1.80 6.66
C SER A 104 -7.11 1.27 6.65
N GLU A 105 -8.01 1.90 5.89
CA GLU A 105 -9.38 1.39 5.69
C GLU A 105 -9.36 0.02 5.00
N ILE A 106 -8.55 -0.12 3.94
CA ILE A 106 -8.40 -1.38 3.19
C ILE A 106 -7.89 -2.50 4.08
N ILE A 107 -6.85 -2.26 4.88
CA ILE A 107 -6.32 -3.27 5.81
C ILE A 107 -7.36 -3.69 6.85
N HIS A 108 -8.15 -2.74 7.35
CA HIS A 108 -9.23 -3.06 8.28
C HIS A 108 -10.27 -3.99 7.65
N ASP A 109 -10.76 -3.64 6.46
CA ASP A 109 -11.77 -4.42 5.75
C ASP A 109 -11.25 -5.79 5.33
N TRP A 110 -10.00 -5.86 4.88
CA TRP A 110 -9.35 -7.11 4.51
C TRP A 110 -9.28 -8.08 5.69
N ASN A 111 -8.87 -7.61 6.87
CA ASN A 111 -8.80 -8.45 8.07
C ASN A 111 -10.18 -8.99 8.50
N ILE A 112 -11.23 -8.19 8.31
CA ILE A 112 -12.61 -8.63 8.57
C ILE A 112 -13.02 -9.73 7.57
N ASP A 113 -12.72 -9.55 6.29
CA ASP A 113 -13.09 -10.51 5.24
C ASP A 113 -12.44 -11.89 5.44
N GLU A 114 -11.15 -11.92 5.78
CA GLU A 114 -10.40 -13.15 6.09
C GLU A 114 -10.90 -13.83 7.37
N SER A 115 -11.38 -13.06 8.37
CA SER A 115 -11.92 -13.63 9.61
C SER A 115 -13.29 -14.28 9.44
N ASN A 116 -13.97 -14.05 8.32
CA ASN A 116 -15.30 -14.57 8.00
C ASN A 116 -15.25 -15.81 7.09
N HIS A 117 -14.06 -16.30 6.73
CA HIS A 117 -13.83 -17.51 5.92
C HIS A 117 -13.08 -18.58 6.71
#